data_AF-A0A849GTF1-F1
#
_entry.id   AF-A0A849GTF1-F1
#
_cell.length_a   1.000
_cell.length_b   1.000
_cell.length_c   1.000
_cell.angle_alpha   90.00
_cell.angle_beta   90.00
_cell.angle_gamma   90.00
#
_symmetry.space_group_name_H-M   'P 1'
#
loop_
_entity.id
_entity.type
_entity.pdbx_description
1 polymer ?
#
loop_
_entity_poly.entity_id
_entity_poly.type
_entity_poly.pdbx_seq_one_letter_code
_entity_poly.pdbx_strand_id
1 'polypeptide(L)'
;MRGDFPDFDVLYSEERSRELLIHSAQVEAEGYCTWTRLREVAEFARRMGFGKVGLPHCPDMSEEADMVRSRLQDLGLEGHLPPPSLGGDPSGQADYFAKNQFDLNLIAGMCVAHEALFLGATEAQTVSLIARDRRLHHNPAAGLYTSRSYLQKELFGHWPKDRRPEREGSGLEGLRAVSLDTECSNGPIRSRVAEAMDFAQAVGASHIGVSFCVGFREEAKTLSKILDTNGFQVSSACCKAGAVPKERAGIRDDQKVTPGKPEMVCNPIGQATLLNRDQAEFVLVLGQCVGHDAATLAHLQAPAAVLVAKDRVLAHNTVAALYSPQT
;
A
#
# COMPACT_ATOMS: atom_id res chain seq x y z
N MET A 1 -20.00 -4.45 3.44
CA MET A 1 -20.55 -3.13 3.06
C MET A 1 -21.94 -3.32 2.47
N ARG A 2 -22.89 -2.42 2.75
CA ARG A 2 -24.29 -2.48 2.28
C ARG A 2 -24.55 -1.38 1.24
N GLY A 3 -25.56 -1.57 0.38
CA GLY A 3 -25.97 -0.60 -0.64
C GLY A 3 -25.33 -0.83 -2.01
N ASP A 4 -25.70 0.01 -2.97
CA ASP A 4 -25.25 -0.11 -4.36
C ASP A 4 -23.75 0.14 -4.52
N PHE A 5 -23.17 -0.42 -5.57
CA PHE A 5 -21.81 -0.11 -5.97
C PHE A 5 -21.79 1.24 -6.71
N PRO A 6 -20.72 2.03 -6.55
CA PRO A 6 -20.53 3.23 -7.38
C PRO A 6 -20.46 2.83 -8.86
N ASP A 7 -21.07 3.65 -9.72
CA ASP A 7 -21.09 3.39 -11.16
C ASP A 7 -19.69 3.47 -11.76
N PHE A 8 -19.30 2.44 -12.51
CA PHE A 8 -17.96 2.34 -13.07
C PHE A 8 -17.64 3.46 -14.06
N ASP A 9 -18.57 3.82 -14.94
CA ASP A 9 -18.31 4.82 -15.98
C ASP A 9 -18.23 6.23 -15.36
N VAL A 10 -18.92 6.46 -14.24
CA VAL A 10 -18.78 7.69 -13.43
C VAL A 10 -17.41 7.73 -12.73
N LEU A 11 -16.97 6.63 -12.13
CA LEU A 11 -15.66 6.59 -11.43
C LEU A 11 -14.47 6.74 -12.38
N TYR A 12 -14.61 6.28 -13.62
CA TYR A 12 -13.55 6.30 -14.64
C TYR A 12 -13.90 7.25 -15.80
N SER A 13 -14.59 8.35 -15.50
CA SER A 13 -14.93 9.39 -16.49
C SER A 13 -13.73 10.23 -16.88
N GLU A 14 -12.76 10.38 -15.98
CA GLU A 14 -11.51 11.08 -16.26
C GLU A 14 -10.55 10.20 -17.07
N GLU A 15 -9.98 10.76 -18.13
CA GLU A 15 -9.05 10.07 -19.03
C GLU A 15 -7.87 9.46 -18.27
N ARG A 16 -7.22 10.26 -17.41
CA ARG A 16 -6.08 9.81 -16.59
C ARG A 16 -6.42 8.62 -15.69
N SER A 17 -7.59 8.62 -15.06
CA SER A 17 -8.06 7.51 -14.21
C SER A 17 -8.30 6.24 -15.03
N ARG A 18 -8.80 6.39 -16.25
CA ARG A 18 -9.03 5.28 -17.19
C ARG A 18 -7.73 4.73 -17.76
N GLU A 19 -6.80 5.58 -18.15
CA GLU A 19 -5.45 5.20 -18.61
C GLU A 19 -4.70 4.42 -17.55
N LEU A 20 -4.67 4.92 -16.31
CA LEU A 20 -4.04 4.25 -15.19
C LEU A 20 -4.63 2.85 -14.99
N LEU A 21 -5.96 2.71 -15.02
CA LEU A 21 -6.63 1.41 -14.90
C LEU A 21 -6.20 0.44 -16.00
N ILE A 22 -6.20 0.89 -17.26
CA ILE A 22 -5.85 0.06 -18.42
C ILE A 22 -4.39 -0.38 -18.33
N HIS A 23 -3.46 0.53 -18.08
CA HIS A 23 -2.04 0.20 -17.97
C HIS A 23 -1.76 -0.71 -16.77
N SER A 24 -2.40 -0.50 -15.63
CA SER A 24 -2.29 -1.39 -14.47
C SER A 24 -2.76 -2.81 -14.80
N ALA A 25 -3.86 -2.95 -15.54
CA ALA A 25 -4.39 -4.25 -15.93
C ALA A 25 -3.51 -4.97 -16.97
N GLN A 26 -2.87 -4.22 -17.87
CA GLN A 26 -1.91 -4.77 -18.83
C GLN A 26 -0.63 -5.24 -18.16
N VAL A 27 -0.08 -4.44 -17.23
CA VAL A 27 1.10 -4.83 -16.42
C VAL A 27 0.80 -6.12 -15.65
N GLU A 28 -0.38 -6.22 -15.02
CA GLU A 28 -0.82 -7.46 -14.35
C GLU A 28 -0.88 -8.65 -15.31
N ALA A 29 -1.36 -8.45 -16.54
CA ALA A 29 -1.51 -9.52 -17.53
C ALA A 29 -0.17 -10.02 -18.08
N GLU A 30 0.70 -9.09 -18.48
CA GLU A 30 1.99 -9.40 -19.10
C GLU A 30 3.02 -9.95 -18.09
N GLY A 31 3.00 -9.42 -16.86
CA GLY A 31 3.90 -9.84 -15.78
C GLY A 31 3.36 -10.96 -14.89
N TYR A 32 2.22 -11.55 -15.23
CA TYR A 32 1.48 -12.43 -14.34
C TYR A 32 2.33 -13.61 -13.82
N CYS A 33 2.67 -13.59 -12.53
CA CYS A 33 3.50 -14.58 -11.84
C CYS A 33 4.94 -14.71 -12.39
N THR A 34 5.41 -13.78 -13.22
CA THR A 34 6.74 -13.82 -13.84
C THR A 34 7.59 -12.62 -13.46
N TRP A 35 6.98 -11.45 -13.27
CA TRP A 35 7.68 -10.23 -12.89
C TRP A 35 7.63 -10.02 -11.37
N THR A 36 8.77 -9.62 -10.81
CA THR A 36 8.79 -9.04 -9.47
C THR A 36 8.05 -7.71 -9.49
N ARG A 37 7.55 -7.29 -8.33
CA ARG A 37 6.87 -6.00 -8.18
C ARG A 37 7.75 -4.83 -8.63
N LEU A 38 9.05 -4.91 -8.41
CA LEU A 38 10.01 -3.90 -8.87
C LEU A 38 10.02 -3.78 -10.41
N ARG A 39 9.96 -4.92 -11.12
CA ARG A 39 9.82 -4.92 -12.58
C ARG A 39 8.45 -4.42 -13.03
N GLU A 40 7.38 -4.81 -12.35
CA GLU A 40 6.02 -4.30 -12.62
C GLU A 40 5.94 -2.78 -12.45
N VAL A 41 6.57 -2.22 -11.42
CA VAL A 41 6.69 -0.76 -11.20
C VAL A 41 7.40 -0.10 -12.38
N ALA A 42 8.50 -0.68 -12.84
CA ALA A 42 9.24 -0.08 -13.94
C ALA A 42 8.44 -0.05 -15.25
N GLU A 43 7.70 -1.12 -15.52
CA GLU A 43 6.83 -1.19 -16.70
C GLU A 43 5.62 -0.26 -16.58
N PHE A 44 5.03 -0.18 -15.39
CA PHE A 44 3.95 0.76 -15.11
C PHE A 44 4.40 2.21 -15.31
N ALA A 45 5.56 2.59 -14.75
CA ALA A 45 6.12 3.93 -14.92
C ALA A 45 6.39 4.26 -16.40
N ARG A 46 6.96 3.32 -17.18
CA ARG A 46 7.17 3.49 -18.62
C ARG A 46 5.87 3.75 -19.39
N ARG A 47 4.81 2.99 -19.10
CA ARG A 47 3.50 3.15 -19.78
C ARG A 47 2.82 4.46 -19.44
N MET A 48 2.96 4.90 -18.19
CA MET A 48 2.41 6.17 -17.74
C MET A 48 3.29 7.38 -18.13
N GLY A 49 4.45 7.15 -18.75
CA GLY A 49 5.38 8.22 -19.11
C GLY A 49 6.08 8.89 -17.91
N PHE A 50 6.18 8.20 -16.77
CA PHE A 50 6.83 8.70 -15.57
C PHE A 50 8.35 8.61 -15.73
N GLY A 51 9.02 9.76 -15.75
CA GLY A 51 10.47 9.86 -15.93
C GLY A 51 11.24 9.92 -14.63
N LYS A 52 10.72 10.68 -13.65
CA LYS A 52 11.36 10.89 -12.35
C LYS A 52 10.60 10.17 -11.23
N VAL A 53 11.29 9.28 -10.52
CA VAL A 53 10.72 8.50 -9.42
C VAL A 53 11.32 8.92 -8.09
N GLY A 54 10.50 9.48 -7.20
CA GLY A 54 10.88 9.81 -5.83
C GLY A 54 10.92 8.53 -4.98
N LEU A 55 11.91 8.41 -4.09
CA LEU A 55 12.11 7.23 -3.23
C LEU A 55 11.93 7.60 -1.76
N PRO A 56 10.69 7.87 -1.31
CA PRO A 56 10.43 8.13 0.10
C PRO A 56 10.72 6.90 0.96
N HIS A 57 11.44 7.11 2.05
CA HIS A 57 11.89 6.05 2.95
C HIS A 57 12.13 6.57 4.38
N CYS A 58 12.12 5.66 5.35
CA CYS A 58 12.58 5.93 6.72
C CYS A 58 14.10 5.95 6.81
N PRO A 59 14.70 6.63 7.81
CA PRO A 59 16.16 6.73 7.92
C PRO A 59 16.87 5.38 7.95
N ASP A 60 16.27 4.38 8.59
CA ASP A 60 16.83 3.03 8.73
C ASP A 60 16.68 2.15 7.48
N MET A 61 16.04 2.66 6.42
CA MET A 61 15.87 2.01 5.13
C MET A 61 16.72 2.68 4.03
N SER A 62 17.68 3.54 4.41
CA SER A 62 18.48 4.32 3.45
C SER A 62 19.32 3.44 2.53
N GLU A 63 19.84 2.31 3.03
CA GLU A 63 20.64 1.37 2.24
C GLU A 63 19.76 0.66 1.19
N GLU A 64 18.62 0.12 1.59
CA GLU A 64 17.67 -0.50 0.69
C GLU A 64 17.10 0.51 -0.32
N ALA A 65 16.84 1.76 0.08
CA ALA A 65 16.39 2.80 -0.83
C ALA A 65 17.45 3.12 -1.90
N ASP A 66 18.74 3.15 -1.53
CA ASP A 66 19.85 3.32 -2.47
C ASP A 66 19.99 2.12 -3.43
N MET A 67 19.76 0.91 -2.92
CA MET A 67 19.66 -0.29 -3.76
C MET A 67 18.48 -0.20 -4.73
N VAL A 68 17.30 0.24 -4.29
CA VAL A 68 16.12 0.47 -5.16
C VAL A 68 16.47 1.45 -6.26
N ARG A 69 17.12 2.58 -5.94
CA ARG A 69 17.60 3.55 -6.93
C ARG A 69 18.46 2.87 -8.00
N SER A 70 19.44 2.07 -7.58
CA SER A 70 20.34 1.37 -8.49
C SER A 70 19.58 0.37 -9.38
N ARG A 71 18.61 -0.36 -8.82
CA ARG A 71 17.79 -1.29 -9.61
C ARG A 71 16.83 -0.61 -10.58
N LEU A 72 16.30 0.56 -10.23
CA LEU A 72 15.50 1.36 -11.16
C LEU A 72 16.35 1.84 -12.34
N GLN A 73 17.60 2.23 -12.09
CA GLN A 73 18.54 2.62 -13.14
C GLN A 73 18.81 1.45 -14.12
N ASP A 74 19.00 0.23 -13.61
CA ASP A 74 19.12 -0.98 -14.44
C ASP A 74 17.89 -1.21 -15.34
N LEU A 75 16.71 -0.78 -14.88
CA LEU A 75 15.43 -0.90 -15.61
C LEU A 75 15.13 0.31 -16.52
N GLY A 76 16.04 1.28 -16.58
CA GLY A 76 15.94 2.49 -17.39
C GLY A 76 15.07 3.59 -16.79
N LEU A 77 14.98 3.67 -15.45
CA LEU A 77 14.26 4.72 -14.73
C LEU A 77 15.19 5.51 -13.80
N GLU A 78 14.89 6.79 -13.61
CA GLU A 78 15.65 7.68 -12.74
C GLU A 78 15.02 7.74 -11.34
N GLY A 79 15.63 7.03 -10.38
CA GLY A 79 15.24 7.08 -8.98
C GLY A 79 15.97 8.18 -8.21
N HIS A 80 15.28 8.90 -7.33
CA HIS A 80 15.89 9.96 -6.52
C HIS A 80 15.53 9.83 -5.04
N LEU A 81 16.56 9.84 -4.21
CA LEU A 81 16.44 9.88 -2.76
C LEU A 81 16.14 11.31 -2.29
N PRO A 82 15.39 11.51 -1.19
CA PRO A 82 15.29 12.79 -0.54
C PRO A 82 16.65 13.21 0.07
N PRO A 83 16.88 14.50 0.32
CA PRO A 83 18.03 14.97 1.09
C PRO A 83 18.11 14.27 2.46
N PRO A 84 19.33 13.94 2.96
CA PRO A 84 19.50 13.26 4.26
C PRO A 84 18.83 13.98 5.44
N SER A 85 18.73 15.32 5.39
CA SER A 85 18.06 16.13 6.41
C SER A 85 16.57 15.85 6.54
N LEU A 86 15.95 15.22 5.54
CA LEU A 86 14.52 14.90 5.51
C LEU A 86 14.23 13.42 5.81
N GLY A 87 15.24 12.61 6.14
CA GLY A 87 15.06 11.16 6.34
C GLY A 87 13.97 10.82 7.36
N GLY A 88 13.84 11.61 8.43
CA GLY A 88 12.81 11.45 9.47
C GLY A 88 11.58 12.34 9.31
N ASP A 89 11.45 13.07 8.20
CA ASP A 89 10.35 14.00 7.94
C ASP A 89 9.55 13.55 6.71
N PRO A 90 8.52 12.69 6.86
CA PRO A 90 7.74 12.20 5.72
C PRO A 90 7.01 13.31 4.97
N SER A 91 6.52 14.34 5.68
CA SER A 91 5.87 15.48 5.03
C SER A 91 6.88 16.33 4.25
N GLY A 92 8.07 16.56 4.80
CA GLY A 92 9.17 17.22 4.10
C GLY A 92 9.64 16.44 2.87
N GLN A 93 9.67 15.10 2.92
CA GLN A 93 9.95 14.28 1.75
C GLN A 93 8.88 14.46 0.66
N ALA A 94 7.60 14.45 1.03
CA ALA A 94 6.50 14.71 0.09
C ALA A 94 6.61 16.09 -0.57
N ASP A 95 6.84 17.13 0.24
CA ASP A 95 7.07 18.50 -0.24
C ASP A 95 8.27 18.60 -1.18
N TYR A 96 9.37 17.90 -0.87
CA TYR A 96 10.57 17.87 -1.69
C TYR A 96 10.27 17.28 -3.06
N PHE A 97 9.61 16.13 -3.13
CA PHE A 97 9.27 15.50 -4.41
C PHE A 97 8.25 16.33 -5.20
N ALA A 98 7.27 16.93 -4.53
CA ALA A 98 6.31 17.82 -5.18
C ALA A 98 7.00 19.05 -5.80
N LYS A 99 7.87 19.75 -5.04
CA LYS A 99 8.62 20.93 -5.52
C LYS A 99 9.52 20.65 -6.70
N ASN A 100 10.04 19.42 -6.80
CA ASN A 100 10.93 18.99 -7.88
C ASN A 100 10.18 18.29 -9.03
N GLN A 101 8.84 18.28 -9.00
CA GLN A 101 7.96 17.77 -10.05
C GLN A 101 8.24 16.30 -10.41
N PHE A 102 8.31 15.45 -9.39
CA PHE A 102 8.39 14.02 -9.55
C PHE A 102 7.05 13.43 -10.02
N ASP A 103 7.09 12.51 -10.98
CA ASP A 103 5.89 11.95 -11.61
C ASP A 103 5.26 10.82 -10.77
N LEU A 104 6.12 10.06 -10.08
CA LEU A 104 5.78 8.90 -9.28
C LEU A 104 6.60 8.90 -7.98
N ASN A 105 5.97 8.58 -6.87
CA ASN A 105 6.65 8.20 -5.63
C ASN A 105 6.60 6.68 -5.46
N LEU A 106 7.75 6.09 -5.18
CA LEU A 106 7.89 4.66 -4.90
C LEU A 106 8.38 4.48 -3.46
N ILE A 107 7.48 4.14 -2.54
CA ILE A 107 7.81 3.98 -1.12
C ILE A 107 8.78 2.82 -0.95
N ALA A 108 10.02 3.16 -0.58
CA ALA A 108 11.16 2.26 -0.48
C ALA A 108 11.46 1.90 0.99
N GLY A 109 10.40 1.71 1.79
CA GLY A 109 10.52 1.31 3.19
C GLY A 109 10.15 2.43 4.15
N MET A 110 8.84 2.68 4.31
CA MET A 110 8.33 3.52 5.38
C MET A 110 7.62 2.70 6.46
N CYS A 111 7.80 3.10 7.72
CA CYS A 111 6.95 2.67 8.82
C CYS A 111 5.50 3.12 8.54
N VAL A 112 4.51 2.50 9.19
CA VAL A 112 3.08 2.78 9.00
C VAL A 112 2.76 4.25 9.22
N ALA A 113 3.32 4.86 10.28
CA ALA A 113 3.08 6.26 10.59
C ALA A 113 3.66 7.21 9.52
N HIS A 114 4.93 7.01 9.14
CA HIS A 114 5.58 7.80 8.10
C HIS A 114 4.91 7.62 6.73
N GLU A 115 4.48 6.40 6.40
CA GLU A 115 3.76 6.13 5.15
C GLU A 115 2.41 6.85 5.11
N ALA A 116 1.64 6.79 6.20
CA ALA A 116 0.36 7.48 6.29
C ALA A 116 0.51 9.01 6.22
N LEU A 117 1.53 9.57 6.87
CA LEU A 117 1.83 11.00 6.79
C LEU A 117 2.31 11.43 5.41
N PHE A 118 3.16 10.63 4.76
CA PHE A 118 3.65 10.89 3.41
C PHE A 118 2.48 10.89 2.41
N LEU A 119 1.63 9.85 2.47
CA LEU A 119 0.46 9.70 1.60
C LEU A 119 -0.55 10.82 1.80
N GLY A 120 -0.73 11.30 3.05
CA GLY A 120 -1.60 12.45 3.34
C GLY A 120 -1.05 13.80 2.89
N ALA A 121 0.26 13.89 2.57
CA ALA A 121 0.91 15.13 2.15
C ALA A 121 1.24 15.18 0.66
N THR A 122 1.20 14.05 -0.05
CA THR A 122 1.55 13.97 -1.48
C THR A 122 0.31 13.98 -2.36
N GLU A 123 0.36 14.78 -3.43
CA GLU A 123 -0.65 14.74 -4.51
C GLU A 123 -0.19 13.90 -5.72
N ALA A 124 1.09 13.50 -5.74
CA ALA A 124 1.65 12.71 -6.82
C ALA A 124 1.27 11.23 -6.70
N GLN A 125 1.28 10.54 -7.85
CA GLN A 125 0.98 9.11 -7.87
C GLN A 125 1.97 8.36 -6.97
N THR A 126 1.46 7.51 -6.09
CA THR A 126 2.31 6.79 -5.13
C THR A 126 2.07 5.29 -5.20
N VAL A 127 3.14 4.50 -5.25
CA VAL A 127 3.14 3.03 -5.16
C VAL A 127 4.03 2.61 -4.01
N SER A 128 3.62 1.63 -3.22
CA SER A 128 4.48 1.07 -2.17
C SER A 128 5.28 -0.12 -2.69
N LEU A 129 6.61 -0.06 -2.65
CA LEU A 129 7.48 -1.18 -3.03
C LEU A 129 7.77 -2.06 -1.82
N ILE A 130 8.29 -1.46 -0.75
CA ILE A 130 8.73 -2.17 0.46
C ILE A 130 7.85 -1.73 1.62
N ALA A 131 6.96 -2.63 2.02
CA ALA A 131 6.20 -2.48 3.25
C ALA A 131 7.11 -2.85 4.43
N ARG A 132 7.73 -1.83 5.06
CA ARG A 132 8.72 -2.02 6.13
C ARG A 132 8.11 -2.80 7.29
N ASP A 133 8.80 -3.85 7.71
CA ASP A 133 8.49 -4.68 8.88
C ASP A 133 9.80 -5.06 9.57
N ARG A 134 10.13 -4.42 10.69
CA ARG A 134 11.40 -4.66 11.39
C ARG A 134 11.47 -6.06 12.00
N ARG A 135 10.33 -6.60 12.44
CA ARG A 135 10.27 -7.89 13.13
C ARG A 135 10.40 -9.06 12.18
N LEU A 136 9.91 -8.92 10.96
CA LEU A 136 9.82 -9.98 9.96
C LEU A 136 10.67 -9.70 8.72
N HIS A 137 11.71 -8.87 8.85
CA HIS A 137 12.66 -8.55 7.78
C HIS A 137 11.96 -8.09 6.48
N HIS A 138 11.05 -7.13 6.61
CA HIS A 138 10.24 -6.53 5.54
C HIS A 138 9.32 -7.51 4.79
N ASN A 139 8.97 -8.64 5.41
CA ASN A 139 7.94 -9.57 4.95
C ASN A 139 6.67 -9.53 5.83
N PRO A 140 5.83 -8.49 5.72
CA PRO A 140 4.64 -8.36 6.55
C PRO A 140 3.57 -9.44 6.28
N ALA A 141 3.58 -10.09 5.11
CA ALA A 141 2.67 -11.20 4.80
C ALA A 141 2.89 -12.40 5.75
N ALA A 142 4.14 -12.67 6.11
CA ALA A 142 4.49 -13.69 7.11
C ALA A 142 3.80 -13.44 8.46
N GLY A 143 3.49 -12.18 8.77
CA GLY A 143 2.77 -11.79 9.98
C GLY A 143 1.37 -12.39 10.04
N LEU A 144 0.67 -12.36 8.91
CA LEU A 144 -0.67 -12.94 8.78
C LEU A 144 -0.63 -14.47 8.78
N TYR A 145 0.35 -15.07 8.09
CA TYR A 145 0.50 -16.53 8.02
C TYR A 145 0.87 -17.18 9.35
N THR A 146 1.63 -16.48 10.18
CA THR A 146 2.05 -16.95 11.51
C THR A 146 1.23 -16.37 12.66
N SER A 147 0.15 -15.65 12.34
CA SER A 147 -0.71 -14.97 13.32
C SER A 147 -1.35 -15.90 14.34
N ARG A 148 -1.52 -17.18 14.03
CA ARG A 148 -2.08 -18.19 14.95
C ARG A 148 -1.02 -19.03 15.66
N SER A 149 0.25 -18.73 15.45
CA SER A 149 1.39 -19.42 16.07
C SER A 149 2.33 -18.43 16.74
N TYR A 150 3.49 -18.14 16.14
CA TYR A 150 4.58 -17.35 16.74
C TYR A 150 4.17 -15.91 17.07
N LEU A 151 3.23 -15.34 16.30
CA LEU A 151 2.75 -13.98 16.50
C LEU A 151 1.39 -13.91 17.17
N GLN A 152 0.84 -15.03 17.66
CA GLN A 152 -0.49 -15.04 18.28
C GLN A 152 -0.59 -14.06 19.45
N LYS A 153 0.44 -14.01 20.31
CA LYS A 153 0.47 -13.08 21.44
C LYS A 153 0.57 -11.62 20.98
N GLU A 154 1.36 -11.33 19.95
CA GLU A 154 1.51 -9.95 19.45
C GLU A 154 0.26 -9.47 18.72
N LEU A 155 -0.42 -10.34 17.97
CA LEU A 155 -1.50 -9.95 17.07
C LEU A 155 -2.88 -10.17 17.67
N PHE A 156 -3.15 -11.30 18.33
CA PHE A 156 -4.45 -11.53 18.99
C PHE A 156 -4.47 -11.10 20.47
N GLY A 157 -3.30 -10.94 21.08
CA GLY A 157 -3.14 -10.45 22.46
C GLY A 157 -2.38 -9.12 22.53
N HIS A 158 -2.53 -8.29 21.49
CA HIS A 158 -1.69 -7.11 21.25
C HIS A 158 -1.63 -6.17 22.46
N TRP A 159 -2.80 -5.90 23.05
CA TRP A 159 -2.92 -5.27 24.37
C TRP A 159 -3.60 -6.24 25.35
N PRO A 160 -3.13 -6.31 26.61
CA PRO A 160 -3.91 -6.92 27.68
C PRO A 160 -5.28 -6.24 27.80
N LYS A 161 -6.34 -7.01 28.11
CA LYS A 161 -7.73 -6.51 28.16
C LYS A 161 -7.92 -5.27 29.05
N ASP A 162 -7.12 -5.14 30.10
CA ASP A 162 -7.12 -4.08 31.10
C ASP A 162 -6.09 -2.96 30.83
N ARG A 163 -5.24 -3.11 29.80
CA ARG A 163 -4.12 -2.19 29.51
C ARG A 163 -4.11 -1.70 28.06
N ARG A 164 -5.27 -1.73 27.39
CA ARG A 164 -5.39 -1.06 26.10
C ARG A 164 -5.24 0.45 26.32
N PRO A 165 -4.33 1.13 25.61
CA PRO A 165 -4.24 2.58 25.66
C PRO A 165 -5.59 3.22 25.33
N GLU A 166 -5.86 4.41 25.86
CA GLU A 166 -7.00 5.19 25.37
C GLU A 166 -6.75 5.63 23.91
N ARG A 167 -7.82 6.02 23.22
CA ARG A 167 -7.69 6.56 21.87
C ARG A 167 -7.33 8.03 22.00
N GLU A 168 -6.10 8.38 21.66
CA GLU A 168 -5.63 9.77 21.70
C GLU A 168 -6.25 10.50 20.50
N GLY A 169 -7.41 11.11 20.73
CA GLY A 169 -8.18 11.81 19.70
C GLY A 169 -7.46 13.07 19.24
N SER A 170 -6.56 12.92 18.27
CA SER A 170 -5.88 14.03 17.64
C SER A 170 -5.66 13.67 16.18
N GLY A 171 -6.27 14.43 15.26
CA GLY A 171 -6.24 14.17 13.82
C GLY A 171 -4.85 14.28 13.21
N LEU A 172 -4.65 15.13 12.19
CA LEU A 172 -3.33 15.33 11.57
C LEU A 172 -2.22 15.78 12.55
N GLU A 173 -2.57 16.47 13.62
CA GLU A 173 -1.62 16.85 14.67
C GLU A 173 -1.21 15.66 15.56
N GLY A 174 -2.14 14.74 15.83
CA GLY A 174 -1.86 13.48 16.51
C GLY A 174 -0.99 12.56 15.69
N LEU A 175 -1.30 12.46 14.39
CA LEU A 175 -0.49 11.75 13.41
C LEU A 175 0.99 12.16 13.46
N ARG A 176 1.27 13.47 13.58
CA ARG A 176 2.64 14.00 13.70
C ARG A 176 3.28 13.70 15.06
N ALA A 177 2.54 13.81 16.15
CA ALA A 177 3.04 13.46 17.48
C ALA A 177 3.41 11.97 17.57
N VAL A 178 2.56 11.09 17.05
CA VAL A 178 2.79 9.64 16.98
C VAL A 178 4.00 9.31 16.11
N SER A 179 4.21 10.03 15.02
CA SER A 179 5.40 9.86 14.17
C SER A 179 6.71 10.19 14.87
N LEU A 180 6.69 11.15 15.81
CA LEU A 180 7.86 11.54 16.60
C LEU A 180 8.11 10.57 17.76
N ASP A 181 7.05 10.11 18.45
CA ASP A 181 7.14 9.15 19.55
C ASP A 181 7.44 7.72 19.07
N THR A 182 6.98 7.37 17.87
CA THR A 182 7.35 6.11 17.19
C THR A 182 8.71 6.28 16.54
N GLU A 183 9.75 6.59 17.33
CA GLU A 183 11.10 6.68 16.80
C GLU A 183 11.43 5.42 16.00
N CYS A 184 11.61 5.59 14.69
CA CYS A 184 11.82 4.52 13.72
C CYS A 184 12.91 3.51 14.14
N SER A 185 13.86 3.93 14.98
CA SER A 185 15.03 3.18 15.45
C SER A 185 14.93 2.67 16.89
N ASN A 186 14.33 3.40 17.83
CA ASN A 186 14.47 3.14 19.28
C ASN A 186 13.25 2.49 19.96
N GLY A 187 12.11 2.40 19.28
CA GLY A 187 10.93 1.69 19.79
C GLY A 187 11.09 0.16 19.82
N PRO A 188 10.21 -0.56 20.54
CA PRO A 188 10.22 -2.03 20.54
C PRO A 188 10.02 -2.55 19.12
N ILE A 189 10.74 -3.62 18.76
CA ILE A 189 10.63 -4.23 17.43
C ILE A 189 9.25 -4.91 17.30
N ARG A 190 8.40 -4.34 16.44
CA ARG A 190 7.04 -4.82 16.14
C ARG A 190 6.93 -5.31 14.70
N SER A 191 5.99 -6.23 14.45
CA SER A 191 5.54 -6.47 13.08
C SER A 191 4.77 -5.27 12.55
N ARG A 192 4.68 -5.13 11.23
CA ARG A 192 3.94 -4.04 10.58
C ARG A 192 2.44 -4.07 10.91
N VAL A 193 1.88 -5.26 11.13
CA VAL A 193 0.48 -5.42 11.56
C VAL A 193 0.27 -4.86 12.96
N ALA A 194 1.20 -5.13 13.88
CA ALA A 194 1.19 -4.58 15.22
C ALA A 194 1.39 -3.06 15.20
N GLU A 195 2.36 -2.58 14.43
CA GLU A 195 2.62 -1.15 14.24
C GLU A 195 1.39 -0.41 13.67
N ALA A 196 0.63 -1.05 12.78
CA ALA A 196 -0.61 -0.48 12.25
C ALA A 196 -1.73 -0.38 13.30
N MET A 197 -1.81 -1.32 14.24
CA MET A 197 -2.75 -1.23 15.35
C MET A 197 -2.33 -0.16 16.37
N ASP A 198 -1.04 -0.10 16.71
CA ASP A 198 -0.47 0.94 17.56
C ASP A 198 -0.74 2.34 16.97
N PHE A 199 -0.49 2.51 15.67
CA PHE A 199 -0.80 3.74 14.95
C PHE A 199 -2.29 4.06 14.96
N ALA A 200 -3.16 3.12 14.58
CA ALA A 200 -4.60 3.33 14.57
C ALA A 200 -5.12 3.76 15.95
N GLN A 201 -4.62 3.14 17.02
CA GLN A 201 -4.96 3.49 18.39
C GLN A 201 -4.52 4.91 18.75
N ALA A 202 -3.30 5.28 18.39
CA ALA A 202 -2.69 6.55 18.75
C ALA A 202 -3.27 7.75 17.97
N VAL A 203 -3.80 7.53 16.77
CA VAL A 203 -4.53 8.56 16.01
C VAL A 203 -6.02 8.59 16.35
N GLY A 204 -6.45 7.75 17.29
CA GLY A 204 -7.82 7.65 17.75
C GLY A 204 -8.79 6.95 16.79
N ALA A 205 -8.30 6.21 15.80
CA ALA A 205 -9.14 5.47 14.86
C ALA A 205 -9.86 4.28 15.52
N SER A 206 -11.18 4.26 15.38
CA SER A 206 -12.08 3.17 15.74
C SER A 206 -12.29 2.17 14.63
N HIS A 207 -12.31 2.69 13.41
CA HIS A 207 -12.81 2.01 12.25
C HIS A 207 -11.71 1.90 11.21
N ILE A 208 -11.24 0.67 11.01
CA ILE A 208 -10.19 0.37 10.04
C ILE A 208 -10.83 -0.17 8.76
N GLY A 209 -10.52 0.48 7.64
CA GLY A 209 -10.82 -0.02 6.30
C GLY A 209 -9.73 -0.98 5.82
N VAL A 210 -10.12 -2.05 5.12
CA VAL A 210 -9.21 -3.01 4.50
C VAL A 210 -9.52 -3.09 3.01
N SER A 211 -8.69 -2.47 2.17
CA SER A 211 -8.77 -2.60 0.71
C SER A 211 -7.87 -3.74 0.27
N PHE A 212 -8.39 -4.77 -0.43
CA PHE A 212 -7.61 -5.96 -0.72
C PHE A 212 -7.82 -6.55 -2.11
N CYS A 213 -6.79 -7.19 -2.66
CA CYS A 213 -6.91 -8.00 -3.87
C CYS A 213 -7.66 -9.31 -3.59
N VAL A 214 -8.45 -9.80 -4.56
CA VAL A 214 -9.13 -11.10 -4.45
C VAL A 214 -8.19 -12.27 -4.12
N GLY A 215 -6.93 -12.19 -4.55
CA GLY A 215 -5.90 -13.19 -4.22
C GLY A 215 -5.47 -13.20 -2.75
N PHE A 216 -5.83 -12.17 -1.98
CA PHE A 216 -5.54 -12.00 -0.55
C PHE A 216 -6.79 -12.21 0.32
N ARG A 217 -7.79 -12.96 -0.16
CA ARG A 217 -9.08 -13.11 0.54
C ARG A 217 -8.93 -13.74 1.93
N GLU A 218 -8.09 -14.75 2.08
CA GLU A 218 -7.89 -15.43 3.36
C GLU A 218 -7.02 -14.60 4.32
N GLU A 219 -6.04 -13.87 3.79
CA GLU A 219 -5.23 -12.88 4.50
C GLU A 219 -6.11 -11.74 5.01
N ALA A 220 -7.01 -11.20 4.18
CA ALA A 220 -7.95 -10.15 4.55
C ALA A 220 -8.91 -10.61 5.66
N LYS A 221 -9.39 -11.86 5.59
CA LYS A 221 -10.22 -12.46 6.64
C LYS A 221 -9.45 -12.62 7.95
N THR A 222 -8.19 -13.04 7.87
CA THR A 222 -7.31 -13.18 9.04
C THR A 222 -7.01 -11.83 9.68
N LEU A 223 -6.63 -10.83 8.88
CA LEU A 223 -6.41 -9.46 9.30
C LEU A 223 -7.67 -8.87 9.96
N SER A 224 -8.84 -9.02 9.32
CA SER A 224 -10.10 -8.53 9.88
C SER A 224 -10.38 -9.12 11.25
N LYS A 225 -10.10 -10.42 11.44
CA LYS A 225 -10.26 -11.08 12.75
C LYS A 225 -9.26 -10.56 13.79
N ILE A 226 -8.03 -10.30 13.39
CA ILE A 226 -7.00 -9.70 14.26
C ILE A 226 -7.48 -8.32 14.74
N LEU A 227 -7.87 -7.44 13.82
CA LEU A 227 -8.31 -6.08 14.14
C LEU A 227 -9.58 -6.09 15.01
N ASP A 228 -10.58 -6.91 14.67
CA ASP A 228 -11.82 -7.08 15.45
C ASP A 228 -11.54 -7.59 16.87
N THR A 229 -10.63 -8.57 17.03
CA THR A 229 -10.23 -9.09 18.35
C THR A 229 -9.60 -8.00 19.22
N ASN A 230 -8.89 -7.05 18.62
CA ASN A 230 -8.30 -5.90 19.31
C ASN A 230 -9.23 -4.68 19.36
N GLY A 231 -10.53 -4.89 19.12
CA GLY A 231 -11.59 -3.91 19.35
C GLY A 231 -11.60 -2.75 18.36
N PHE A 232 -11.24 -3.01 17.09
CA PHE A 232 -11.51 -2.12 15.98
C PHE A 232 -12.76 -2.59 15.23
N GLN A 233 -13.59 -1.65 14.79
CA GLN A 233 -14.57 -1.94 13.74
C GLN A 233 -13.83 -2.12 12.41
N VAL A 234 -14.24 -3.09 11.59
CA VAL A 234 -13.55 -3.38 10.33
C VAL A 234 -14.52 -3.37 9.17
N SER A 235 -14.16 -2.62 8.12
CA SER A 235 -14.84 -2.68 6.82
C SER A 235 -13.86 -3.08 5.74
N SER A 236 -14.28 -3.96 4.82
CA SER A 236 -13.38 -4.52 3.83
C SER A 236 -13.94 -4.44 2.42
N ALA A 237 -13.11 -4.01 1.47
CA ALA A 237 -13.40 -3.82 0.06
C ALA A 237 -12.49 -4.71 -0.80
N CYS A 238 -13.07 -5.70 -1.48
CA CYS A 238 -12.36 -6.56 -2.43
C CYS A 238 -12.17 -5.84 -3.77
N CYS A 239 -11.07 -6.11 -4.48
CA CYS A 239 -10.78 -5.48 -5.78
C CYS A 239 -11.81 -5.73 -6.87
N LYS A 240 -12.70 -6.72 -6.70
CA LYS A 240 -13.80 -7.00 -7.63
C LYS A 240 -15.14 -6.37 -7.22
N ALA A 241 -15.16 -5.58 -6.15
CA ALA A 241 -16.36 -4.83 -5.74
C ALA A 241 -16.73 -3.80 -6.83
N GLY A 242 -17.94 -3.89 -7.39
CA GLY A 242 -18.36 -3.03 -8.49
C GLY A 242 -17.54 -3.22 -9.79
N ALA A 243 -16.92 -4.38 -9.99
CA ALA A 243 -16.16 -4.67 -11.19
C ALA A 243 -17.06 -4.87 -12.42
N VAL A 244 -16.55 -4.48 -13.58
CA VAL A 244 -17.16 -4.71 -14.90
C VAL A 244 -16.26 -5.63 -15.76
N PRO A 245 -16.76 -6.20 -16.87
CA PRO A 245 -15.90 -6.91 -17.81
C PRO A 245 -14.77 -6.01 -18.32
N LYS A 246 -13.58 -6.57 -18.52
CA LYS A 246 -12.38 -5.84 -18.99
C LYS A 246 -12.62 -5.07 -20.30
N GLU A 247 -13.46 -5.61 -21.18
CA GLU A 247 -13.84 -5.00 -22.45
C GLU A 247 -14.58 -3.68 -22.25
N ARG A 248 -15.41 -3.56 -21.20
CA ARG A 248 -16.08 -2.29 -20.87
C ARG A 248 -15.10 -1.21 -20.43
N ALA A 249 -13.97 -1.61 -19.84
CA ALA A 249 -12.87 -0.71 -19.51
C ALA A 249 -11.99 -0.36 -20.72
N GLY A 250 -12.20 -0.98 -21.88
CA GLY A 250 -11.38 -0.79 -23.09
C GLY A 250 -10.19 -1.73 -23.20
N ILE A 251 -10.10 -2.76 -22.35
CA ILE A 251 -9.05 -3.78 -22.40
C ILE A 251 -9.50 -4.90 -23.33
N ARG A 252 -8.72 -5.16 -24.37
CA ARG A 252 -9.04 -6.18 -25.37
C ARG A 252 -8.79 -7.60 -24.84
N ASP A 253 -9.37 -8.59 -25.50
CA ASP A 253 -9.23 -10.00 -25.12
C ASP A 253 -7.78 -10.51 -25.18
N ASP A 254 -6.97 -10.04 -26.14
CA ASP A 254 -5.54 -10.36 -26.26
C ASP A 254 -4.68 -9.71 -25.17
N GLN A 255 -5.23 -8.75 -24.42
CA GLN A 255 -4.57 -8.06 -23.31
C GLN A 255 -4.99 -8.63 -21.93
N LYS A 256 -5.76 -9.71 -21.92
CA LYS A 256 -6.17 -10.40 -20.69
C LYS A 256 -5.07 -11.31 -20.16
N VAL A 257 -5.19 -11.70 -18.88
CA VAL A 257 -4.29 -12.70 -18.29
C VAL A 257 -4.50 -14.06 -18.97
N THR A 258 -5.75 -14.39 -19.30
CA THR A 258 -6.16 -15.59 -20.02
C THR A 258 -7.12 -15.21 -21.17
N PRO A 259 -6.58 -14.93 -22.37
CA PRO A 259 -7.39 -14.66 -23.56
C PRO A 259 -8.45 -15.74 -23.82
N GLY A 260 -9.60 -15.33 -24.35
CA GLY A 260 -10.76 -16.19 -24.62
C GLY A 260 -11.63 -16.51 -23.39
N LYS A 261 -11.25 -16.06 -22.18
CA LYS A 261 -12.07 -16.23 -20.96
C LYS A 261 -12.67 -14.90 -20.48
N PRO A 262 -13.87 -14.93 -19.86
CA PRO A 262 -14.40 -13.76 -19.18
C PRO A 262 -13.47 -13.32 -18.05
N GLU A 263 -13.06 -12.06 -18.06
CA GLU A 263 -12.26 -11.45 -17.01
C GLU A 263 -12.87 -10.14 -16.55
N MET A 264 -13.02 -9.99 -15.24
CA MET A 264 -13.52 -8.76 -14.63
C MET A 264 -12.33 -7.84 -14.31
N VAL A 265 -12.46 -6.55 -14.61
CA VAL A 265 -11.46 -5.54 -14.23
C VAL A 265 -11.46 -5.33 -12.71
N CYS A 266 -10.32 -4.98 -12.11
CA CYS A 266 -10.33 -4.50 -10.73
C CYS A 266 -10.93 -3.08 -10.67
N ASN A 267 -11.57 -2.71 -9.56
CA ASN A 267 -12.16 -1.38 -9.37
C ASN A 267 -11.53 -0.67 -8.15
N PRO A 268 -10.25 -0.24 -8.22
CA PRO A 268 -9.54 0.40 -7.12
C PRO A 268 -10.20 1.71 -6.64
N ILE A 269 -10.72 2.54 -7.55
CA ILE A 269 -11.43 3.77 -7.17
C ILE A 269 -12.70 3.39 -6.41
N GLY A 270 -13.44 2.38 -6.88
CA GLY A 270 -14.61 1.84 -6.18
C GLY A 270 -14.27 1.29 -4.80
N GLN A 271 -13.12 0.65 -4.60
CA GLN A 271 -12.68 0.23 -3.26
C GLN A 271 -12.51 1.43 -2.33
N ALA A 272 -11.83 2.49 -2.78
CA ALA A 272 -11.66 3.71 -2.01
C ALA A 272 -12.99 4.40 -1.72
N THR A 273 -13.85 4.57 -2.74
CA THR A 273 -15.20 5.16 -2.59
C THR A 273 -16.04 4.42 -1.56
N LEU A 274 -16.00 3.08 -1.57
CA LEU A 274 -16.77 2.27 -0.63
C LEU A 274 -16.26 2.42 0.81
N LEU A 275 -14.94 2.50 1.01
CA LEU A 275 -14.34 2.70 2.33
C LEU A 275 -14.56 4.13 2.85
N ASN A 276 -14.50 5.14 1.98
CA ASN A 276 -14.86 6.52 2.32
C ASN A 276 -16.34 6.62 2.71
N ARG A 277 -17.24 5.95 1.97
CA ARG A 277 -18.68 5.91 2.28
C ARG A 277 -18.95 5.26 3.63
N ASP A 278 -18.19 4.23 3.97
CA ASP A 278 -18.29 3.55 5.25
C ASP A 278 -17.59 4.31 6.39
N GLN A 279 -16.98 5.47 6.09
CA GLN A 279 -16.30 6.35 7.05
C GLN A 279 -15.16 5.66 7.81
N ALA A 280 -14.40 4.80 7.12
CA ALA A 280 -13.16 4.29 7.67
C ALA A 280 -12.22 5.44 8.07
N GLU A 281 -11.61 5.36 9.25
CA GLU A 281 -10.77 6.42 9.84
C GLU A 281 -9.27 6.16 9.59
N PHE A 282 -8.91 4.93 9.27
CA PHE A 282 -7.59 4.52 8.80
C PHE A 282 -7.74 3.35 7.84
N VAL A 283 -7.00 3.33 6.72
CA VAL A 283 -7.14 2.29 5.70
C VAL A 283 -5.85 1.51 5.47
N LEU A 284 -5.95 0.19 5.55
CA LEU A 284 -4.89 -0.74 5.21
C LEU A 284 -5.11 -1.30 3.80
N VAL A 285 -4.13 -1.08 2.93
CA VAL A 285 -4.09 -1.67 1.59
C VAL A 285 -3.35 -3.00 1.63
N LEU A 286 -4.02 -4.07 1.24
CA LEU A 286 -3.53 -5.44 1.35
C LEU A 286 -3.40 -6.09 -0.04
N GLY A 287 -2.16 -6.16 -0.52
CA GLY A 287 -1.81 -7.02 -1.65
C GLY A 287 -2.42 -6.61 -2.98
N GLN A 288 -2.60 -5.31 -3.22
CA GLN A 288 -3.02 -4.82 -4.54
C GLN A 288 -1.86 -4.85 -5.56
N CYS A 289 -2.19 -5.11 -6.82
CA CYS A 289 -1.24 -5.03 -7.93
C CYS A 289 -0.74 -3.59 -8.11
N VAL A 290 0.43 -3.42 -8.73
CA VAL A 290 0.97 -2.09 -9.08
C VAL A 290 -0.05 -1.29 -9.88
N GLY A 291 -0.15 0.00 -9.57
CA GLY A 291 -1.05 0.95 -10.23
C GLY A 291 -2.48 0.90 -9.68
N HIS A 292 -3.01 -0.29 -9.37
CA HIS A 292 -4.30 -0.41 -8.67
C HIS A 292 -4.23 0.09 -7.22
N ASP A 293 -3.11 -0.18 -6.54
CA ASP A 293 -2.84 0.42 -5.23
C ASP A 293 -2.69 1.93 -5.32
N ALA A 294 -1.98 2.39 -6.34
CA ALA A 294 -1.78 3.79 -6.66
C ALA A 294 -3.13 4.52 -6.82
N ALA A 295 -4.06 3.98 -7.62
CA ALA A 295 -5.40 4.53 -7.75
C ALA A 295 -6.19 4.48 -6.44
N THR A 296 -6.07 3.40 -5.66
CA THR A 296 -6.77 3.30 -4.37
C THR A 296 -6.29 4.39 -3.42
N LEU A 297 -4.97 4.52 -3.25
CA LEU A 297 -4.34 5.49 -2.35
C LEU A 297 -4.72 6.93 -2.71
N ALA A 298 -4.72 7.27 -4.00
CA ALA A 298 -5.07 8.62 -4.46
C ALA A 298 -6.54 9.02 -4.21
N HIS A 299 -7.44 8.05 -3.97
CA HIS A 299 -8.88 8.31 -3.78
C HIS A 299 -9.36 8.08 -2.34
N LEU A 300 -8.47 7.66 -1.43
CA LEU A 300 -8.80 7.52 -0.01
C LEU A 300 -8.81 8.88 0.68
N GLN A 301 -9.85 9.14 1.48
CA GLN A 301 -9.95 10.37 2.28
C GLN A 301 -9.30 10.22 3.66
N ALA A 302 -9.30 9.00 4.19
CA ALA A 302 -8.65 8.69 5.45
C ALA A 302 -7.15 8.43 5.24
N PRO A 303 -6.31 8.63 6.28
CA PRO A 303 -4.93 8.17 6.28
C PRO A 303 -4.86 6.69 5.89
N ALA A 304 -3.83 6.33 5.13
CA ALA A 304 -3.69 4.98 4.60
C ALA A 304 -2.26 4.47 4.69
N ALA A 305 -2.08 3.16 4.72
CA ALA A 305 -0.79 2.53 4.57
C ALA A 305 -0.91 1.19 3.84
N VAL A 306 0.09 0.83 3.04
CA VAL A 306 0.15 -0.48 2.41
C VAL A 306 0.67 -1.49 3.43
N LEU A 307 -0.18 -2.44 3.85
CA LEU A 307 0.22 -3.48 4.79
C LEU A 307 1.09 -4.54 4.12
N VAL A 308 0.73 -4.95 2.90
CA VAL A 308 1.51 -5.91 2.10
C VAL A 308 1.56 -5.44 0.66
N ALA A 309 2.77 -5.24 0.15
CA ALA A 309 3.02 -5.01 -1.26
C ALA A 309 2.98 -6.36 -2.01
N LYS A 310 2.09 -6.50 -3.00
CA LYS A 310 1.94 -7.77 -3.72
C LYS A 310 3.12 -7.98 -4.64
N ASP A 311 3.77 -9.12 -4.45
CA ASP A 311 4.75 -9.71 -5.36
C ASP A 311 4.53 -11.22 -5.39
N ARG A 312 4.07 -11.77 -6.51
CA ARG A 312 3.79 -13.21 -6.60
C ARG A 312 5.06 -14.05 -6.73
N VAL A 313 6.12 -13.48 -7.30
CA VAL A 313 7.39 -14.16 -7.55
C VAL A 313 8.15 -14.36 -6.25
N LEU A 314 8.14 -13.35 -5.38
CA LEU A 314 8.91 -13.33 -4.13
C LEU A 314 8.06 -13.60 -2.88
N ALA A 315 6.92 -14.28 -3.04
CA ALA A 315 6.00 -14.61 -1.94
C ALA A 315 5.66 -13.39 -1.06
N HIS A 316 5.46 -12.24 -1.71
CA HIS A 316 5.12 -10.94 -1.10
C HIS A 316 6.23 -10.32 -0.23
N ASN A 317 7.45 -10.83 -0.33
CA ASN A 317 8.65 -10.25 0.26
C ASN A 317 9.45 -9.45 -0.79
N THR A 318 8.96 -8.25 -1.13
CA THR A 318 9.46 -7.44 -2.24
C THR A 318 10.93 -7.02 -2.09
N VAL A 319 11.42 -6.83 -0.86
CA VAL A 319 12.82 -6.44 -0.62
C VAL A 319 13.82 -7.50 -1.12
N ALA A 320 13.40 -8.77 -1.22
CA ALA A 320 14.25 -9.85 -1.72
C ALA A 320 14.72 -9.64 -3.19
N ALA A 321 14.00 -8.81 -3.96
CA ALA A 321 14.41 -8.41 -5.30
C ALA A 321 15.75 -7.65 -5.30
N LEU A 322 16.05 -6.92 -4.23
CA LEU A 322 17.27 -6.11 -4.13
C LEU A 322 18.53 -6.97 -3.95
N TYR A 323 18.39 -8.10 -3.27
CA TYR A 323 19.49 -9.02 -2.94
C TYR A 323 19.64 -10.18 -3.92
N SER A 324 18.75 -10.28 -4.91
CA SER A 324 18.84 -11.33 -5.93
C SER A 324 19.86 -10.97 -7.01
N PRO A 325 20.61 -11.95 -7.57
CA PRO A 325 21.47 -11.72 -8.72
C PRO A 325 20.66 -11.14 -9.90
N GLN A 326 21.29 -10.28 -10.70
CA GLN A 326 20.70 -9.80 -11.95
C GLN A 326 20.52 -11.00 -12.89
N THR A 327 19.28 -11.28 -13.30
CA THR A 327 18.96 -12.26 -14.36
C THR A 327 18.69 -11.55 -15.67
#